data_AF-A0A9P0ZR32-F1
#
_entry.id   AF-A0A9P0ZR32-F1
#
_cell.length_a   1.000
_cell.length_b   1.000
_cell.length_c   1.000
_cell.angle_alpha   90.00
_cell.angle_beta   90.00
_cell.angle_gamma   90.00
#
_symmetry.space_group_name_H-M   'P 1'
#
loop_
_entity.id
_entity.type
_entity.pdbx_description
1 polymer ?
#
loop_
_entity_poly.entity_id
_entity_poly.type
_entity_poly.pdbx_seq_one_letter_code
_entity_poly.pdbx_strand_id
1 'polypeptide(L)'
;MNISVCHMSFRGFSSLAGIAATKKIVADGTLQQKVFAPYTIYKGKAALSASPTLPTFSKSDLGSLMVARKGVIMLTFFPAIGERKYDWGKKQIFALSATEVGALLNLGPDDSCEFFHDPSMRQSNAGEVRKSLSVKAHSDSSGYFMSLNVVNNVQKTNDRLTVPVTCAEFAVMRTAFSFALPHILGWNRYLDPQQTTINQRSSGNVAHFAESEWDR
;
A
#
# COMPACT_ATOMS: atom_id res chain seq x y z
N MET A 1 18.67 -3.15 35.51
CA MET A 1 17.83 -3.00 34.31
C MET A 1 17.38 -4.40 33.92
N ASN A 2 16.24 -4.85 34.46
CA ASN A 2 15.74 -6.22 34.29
C ASN A 2 14.64 -6.23 33.23
N ILE A 3 14.92 -6.86 32.10
CA ILE A 3 13.91 -7.17 31.08
C ILE A 3 13.22 -8.46 31.53
N SER A 4 12.02 -8.32 32.10
CA SER A 4 11.14 -9.47 32.35
C SER A 4 10.51 -9.90 31.02
N VAL A 5 10.96 -11.03 30.48
CA VAL A 5 10.32 -11.67 29.33
C VAL A 5 9.04 -12.32 29.83
N CYS A 6 7.93 -11.60 29.70
CA CYS A 6 6.61 -12.13 30.01
C CYS A 6 6.23 -13.14 28.91
N HIS A 7 6.28 -14.43 29.25
CA HIS A 7 5.79 -15.52 28.42
C HIS A 7 4.26 -15.43 28.35
N MET A 8 3.73 -14.68 27.38
CA MET A 8 2.32 -14.78 27.02
C MET A 8 2.14 -15.83 25.92
N SER A 9 1.40 -16.88 26.26
CA SER A 9 0.92 -17.90 25.35
C SER A 9 0.17 -17.23 24.18
N PHE A 10 0.73 -17.31 22.98
CA PHE A 10 0.05 -16.95 21.74
C PHE A 10 -1.09 -17.95 21.50
N ARG A 11 -2.27 -17.66 22.06
CA ARG A 11 -3.52 -18.20 21.50
C ARG A 11 -3.89 -17.33 20.33
N GLY A 12 -3.59 -17.82 19.13
CA GLY A 12 -4.06 -17.25 17.88
C GLY A 12 -5.59 -17.18 17.91
N PHE A 13 -6.12 -15.96 17.91
CA PHE A 13 -7.54 -15.72 17.66
C PHE A 13 -7.71 -15.42 16.17
N SER A 14 -7.90 -16.48 15.38
CA SER A 14 -8.51 -16.40 14.06
C SER A 14 -10.02 -16.19 14.24
N SER A 15 -10.50 -14.96 14.06
CA SER A 15 -11.92 -14.70 13.87
C SER A 15 -12.22 -14.68 12.37
N LEU A 16 -12.88 -15.74 11.89
CA LEU A 16 -13.51 -15.80 10.58
C LEU A 16 -14.71 -14.87 10.56
N ALA A 17 -14.55 -13.70 9.94
CA ALA A 17 -15.67 -12.89 9.47
C ALA A 17 -15.31 -12.20 8.15
N GLY A 18 -15.68 -12.84 7.04
CA GLY A 18 -16.03 -12.15 5.80
C GLY A 18 -14.88 -11.57 4.95
N ILE A 19 -13.91 -12.39 4.56
CA ILE A 19 -13.24 -12.17 3.26
C ILE A 19 -13.48 -13.43 2.45
N ALA A 20 -14.42 -13.36 1.50
CA ALA A 20 -14.47 -14.37 0.44
C ALA A 20 -13.14 -14.29 -0.30
N ALA A 21 -12.22 -15.22 0.01
CA ALA A 21 -11.01 -15.40 -0.76
C ALA A 21 -11.43 -15.89 -2.15
N THR A 22 -11.53 -14.99 -3.12
CA THR A 22 -11.74 -15.35 -4.51
C THR A 22 -10.52 -16.16 -4.95
N LYS A 23 -10.68 -17.50 -4.98
CA LYS A 23 -9.67 -18.42 -5.49
C LYS A 23 -9.52 -18.14 -6.98
N LYS A 24 -8.39 -17.59 -7.41
CA LYS A 24 -8.00 -17.63 -8.82
C LYS A 24 -7.33 -18.98 -9.05
N ILE A 25 -8.02 -19.87 -9.74
CA ILE A 25 -7.45 -21.13 -10.21
C ILE A 25 -6.57 -20.78 -11.41
N VAL A 26 -5.25 -20.96 -11.29
CA VAL A 26 -4.35 -20.98 -12.43
C VAL A 26 -4.47 -22.36 -13.08
N ALA A 27 -4.34 -22.45 -14.41
CA ALA A 27 -4.61 -23.64 -15.24
C ALA A 27 -3.77 -24.90 -14.92
N ASP A 28 -2.96 -24.88 -13.86
CA ASP A 28 -2.03 -25.94 -13.45
C ASP A 28 -2.41 -26.57 -12.07
N GLY A 29 -3.65 -26.39 -11.61
CA GLY A 29 -4.15 -27.04 -10.38
C GLY A 29 -3.53 -26.57 -9.05
N THR A 30 -2.53 -25.68 -9.08
CA THR A 30 -1.92 -25.08 -7.90
C THR A 30 -2.80 -23.95 -7.33
N LEU A 31 -3.33 -24.17 -6.13
CA LEU A 31 -4.03 -23.12 -5.37
C LEU A 31 -3.02 -22.04 -4.97
N GLN A 32 -3.03 -20.89 -5.64
CA GLN A 32 -2.31 -19.71 -5.13
C GLN A 32 -3.03 -19.22 -3.87
N GLN A 33 -2.47 -19.55 -2.70
CA GLN A 33 -2.96 -19.05 -1.43
C GLN A 33 -2.75 -17.55 -1.36
N LYS A 34 -3.82 -16.80 -1.07
CA LYS A 34 -3.74 -15.36 -0.88
C LYS A 34 -3.18 -15.08 0.51
N VAL A 35 -1.97 -14.56 0.58
CA VAL A 35 -1.33 -14.14 1.83
C VAL A 35 -1.75 -12.71 2.17
N PHE A 36 -2.11 -12.48 3.44
CA PHE A 36 -2.42 -11.16 3.97
C PHE A 36 -1.43 -10.83 5.08
N ALA A 37 -0.58 -9.82 4.86
CA ALA A 37 0.49 -9.43 5.79
C ALA A 37 0.58 -7.90 5.94
N PRO A 38 -0.43 -7.23 6.53
CA PRO A 38 -0.36 -5.80 6.81
C PRO A 38 0.60 -5.49 7.97
N TYR A 39 1.33 -4.37 7.86
CA TYR A 39 2.03 -3.78 9.00
C TYR A 39 1.07 -2.81 9.72
N THR A 40 0.83 -3.02 11.02
CA THR A 40 -0.14 -2.22 11.79
C THR A 40 0.49 -1.56 13.01
N ILE A 41 0.20 -0.27 13.17
CA ILE A 41 0.57 0.56 14.31
C ILE A 41 -0.69 0.85 15.13
N TYR A 42 -0.64 0.58 16.43
CA TYR A 42 -1.75 0.79 17.36
C TYR A 42 -1.43 1.91 18.34
N LYS A 43 -2.23 2.99 18.36
CA LYS A 43 -2.08 4.14 19.28
C LYS A 43 -3.38 4.44 20.01
N GLY A 44 -3.33 5.34 20.99
CA GLY A 44 -4.46 5.58 21.92
C GLY A 44 -5.76 6.02 21.25
N LYS A 45 -5.71 6.78 20.15
CA LYS A 45 -6.91 7.32 19.47
C LYS A 45 -7.26 6.62 18.16
N ALA A 46 -6.30 6.00 17.50
CA ALA A 46 -6.49 5.31 16.23
C ALA A 46 -5.38 4.29 15.98
N ALA A 47 -5.64 3.37 15.07
CA ALA A 47 -4.65 2.47 14.49
C ALA A 47 -4.48 2.74 13.00
N LEU A 48 -3.28 2.47 12.48
CA LEU A 48 -2.93 2.58 11.07
C LEU A 48 -2.38 1.24 10.58
N SER A 49 -3.01 0.67 9.57
CA SER A 49 -2.53 -0.50 8.84
C SER A 49 -2.06 -0.11 7.45
N ALA A 50 -0.90 -0.62 7.02
CA ALA A 50 -0.36 -0.45 5.68
C ALA A 50 -0.15 -1.82 4.99
N SER A 51 -0.60 -1.95 3.74
CA SER A 51 -0.41 -3.18 2.96
C SER A 51 -0.28 -2.91 1.46
N PRO A 52 0.63 -3.57 0.73
CA PRO A 52 0.71 -3.45 -0.71
C PRO A 52 -0.49 -4.08 -1.41
N THR A 53 -0.98 -3.44 -2.46
CA THR A 53 -1.95 -3.98 -3.42
C THR A 53 -1.27 -4.03 -4.78
N LEU A 54 -1.10 -5.24 -5.31
CA LEU A 54 -0.40 -5.46 -6.58
C LEU A 54 -1.19 -4.90 -7.78
N PRO A 55 -0.48 -4.55 -8.87
CA PRO A 55 -1.10 -4.16 -10.12
C PRO A 55 -1.91 -5.32 -10.72
N THR A 56 -2.84 -4.98 -11.60
CA THR A 56 -3.51 -5.96 -12.46
C THR A 56 -3.00 -5.83 -13.88
N PHE A 57 -3.06 -6.93 -14.64
CA PHE A 57 -2.59 -7.00 -16.01
C PHE A 57 -3.74 -7.36 -16.96
N SER A 58 -3.69 -6.81 -18.17
CA SER A 58 -4.54 -7.20 -19.30
C SER A 58 -3.66 -7.74 -20.43
N LYS A 59 -4.21 -8.61 -21.28
CA LYS A 59 -3.55 -9.04 -22.51
C LYS A 59 -3.73 -7.95 -23.57
N SER A 60 -2.65 -7.63 -24.29
CA SER A 60 -2.73 -6.83 -25.52
C SER A 60 -3.11 -7.73 -26.70
N ASP A 61 -3.47 -7.12 -27.83
CA ASP A 61 -3.85 -7.83 -29.06
C ASP A 61 -2.72 -8.72 -29.60
N LEU A 62 -1.47 -8.41 -29.26
CA LEU A 62 -0.28 -9.19 -29.61
C LEU A 62 0.06 -10.26 -28.57
N GLY A 63 -0.84 -10.53 -27.61
CA GLY A 63 -0.67 -11.57 -26.57
C GLY A 63 0.22 -11.18 -25.39
N SER A 64 0.81 -9.99 -25.40
CA SER A 64 1.66 -9.49 -24.30
C SER A 64 0.84 -9.06 -23.09
N LEU A 65 1.39 -9.19 -21.87
CA LEU A 65 0.73 -8.68 -20.66
C LEU A 65 1.15 -7.22 -20.40
N MET A 66 0.17 -6.35 -20.25
CA MET A 66 0.36 -4.93 -19.94
C MET A 66 -0.29 -4.59 -18.61
N VAL A 67 0.28 -3.65 -17.86
CA VAL A 67 -0.32 -3.16 -16.61
C VAL A 67 -1.63 -2.42 -16.93
N ALA A 68 -2.75 -2.99 -16.49
CA ALA A 68 -4.09 -2.41 -16.66
C ALA A 68 -4.46 -1.46 -15.52
N ARG A 69 -4.07 -1.80 -14.29
CA ARG A 69 -4.24 -0.95 -13.10
C ARG A 69 -2.95 -0.97 -12.32
N LYS A 70 -2.43 0.21 -11.99
CA LYS A 70 -1.25 0.37 -11.14
C LYS A 70 -1.52 -0.21 -9.74
N GLY A 71 -0.49 -0.76 -9.12
CA GLY A 71 -0.53 -1.12 -7.71
C GLY A 71 -0.47 0.13 -6.81
N VAL A 72 -0.78 -0.07 -5.54
CA VAL A 72 -0.79 0.99 -4.51
C VAL A 72 -0.32 0.43 -3.17
N ILE A 73 0.11 1.31 -2.25
CA ILE A 73 0.14 0.98 -0.82
C ILE A 73 -1.18 1.43 -0.21
N MET A 74 -1.95 0.48 0.32
CA MET A 74 -3.22 0.77 0.97
C MET A 74 -2.99 1.13 2.43
N LEU A 75 -3.36 2.35 2.82
CA LEU A 75 -3.43 2.77 4.22
C LEU A 75 -4.86 2.67 4.73
N THR A 76 -5.03 2.02 5.87
CA THR A 76 -6.32 1.86 6.55
C THR A 76 -6.23 2.36 7.98
N PHE A 77 -7.04 3.36 8.31
CA PHE A 77 -7.14 3.95 9.64
C PHE A 77 -8.37 3.40 10.36
N PHE A 78 -8.23 3.11 11.65
CA PHE A 78 -9.31 2.62 12.51
C PHE A 78 -9.45 3.51 13.74
N PRO A 79 -10.63 4.07 14.05
CA PRO A 79 -10.84 4.80 15.30
C PRO A 79 -10.77 3.85 16.50
N ALA A 80 -10.19 4.32 17.60
CA ALA A 80 -10.26 3.62 18.87
C ALA A 80 -11.67 3.72 19.46
N ILE A 81 -12.13 2.63 20.09
CA ILE A 81 -13.42 2.54 20.81
C ILE A 81 -13.24 2.13 22.27
N GLY A 82 -12.00 2.15 22.74
CA GLY A 82 -11.62 1.78 24.10
C GLY A 82 -10.14 1.48 24.16
N GLU A 83 -9.65 1.16 25.36
CA GLU A 83 -8.25 0.80 25.54
C GLU A 83 -7.90 -0.43 24.69
N ARG A 84 -6.97 -0.25 23.75
CA ARG A 84 -6.49 -1.29 22.82
C ARG A 84 -7.61 -1.96 22.00
N LYS A 85 -8.73 -1.25 21.77
CA LYS A 85 -9.86 -1.70 20.94
C LYS A 85 -10.12 -0.70 19.83
N TYR A 86 -10.32 -1.20 18.62
CA TYR A 86 -10.48 -0.39 17.42
C TYR A 86 -11.67 -0.87 16.59
N ASP A 87 -12.43 0.07 16.02
CA ASP A 87 -13.63 -0.23 15.24
C ASP A 87 -13.29 -0.44 13.76
N TRP A 88 -13.35 -1.70 13.32
CA TRP A 88 -13.13 -2.11 11.94
C TRP A 88 -14.25 -1.69 10.99
N GLY A 89 -15.46 -1.46 11.50
CA GLY A 89 -16.61 -1.04 10.73
C GLY A 89 -16.54 0.44 10.33
N LYS A 90 -15.87 1.26 11.15
CA LYS A 90 -15.66 2.70 10.90
C LYS A 90 -14.28 3.03 10.34
N LYS A 91 -13.65 2.08 9.66
CA LYS A 91 -12.33 2.30 9.05
C LYS A 91 -12.40 3.31 7.90
N GLN A 92 -11.35 4.11 7.75
CA GLN A 92 -11.14 4.99 6.61
C GLN A 92 -9.91 4.56 5.82
N ILE A 93 -9.97 4.68 4.50
CA ILE A 93 -8.98 4.12 3.59
C ILE A 93 -8.40 5.21 2.68
N PHE A 94 -7.08 5.19 2.48
CA PHE A 94 -6.35 6.05 1.56
C PHE A 94 -5.32 5.22 0.78
N ALA A 95 -5.27 5.34 -0.54
CA ALA A 95 -4.40 4.52 -1.38
C ALA A 95 -3.21 5.36 -1.87
N LEU A 96 -1.99 5.07 -1.45
CA LEU A 96 -0.82 5.75 -1.97
C LEU A 96 -0.41 5.13 -3.32
N SER A 97 -0.41 5.95 -4.37
CA SER A 97 0.22 5.63 -5.65
C SER A 97 1.74 5.51 -5.51
N ALA A 98 2.42 4.94 -6.51
CA ALA A 98 3.88 4.83 -6.50
C ALA A 98 4.59 6.18 -6.33
N THR A 99 4.04 7.26 -6.91
CA THR A 99 4.59 8.61 -6.77
C THR A 99 4.41 9.16 -5.36
N GLU A 100 3.25 8.96 -4.74
CA GLU A 100 3.00 9.39 -3.36
C GLU A 100 3.80 8.57 -2.34
N VAL A 101 4.05 7.29 -2.64
CA VAL A 101 5.03 6.48 -1.90
C VAL A 101 6.43 7.11 -2.02
N GLY A 102 6.84 7.51 -3.22
CA GLY A 102 8.12 8.21 -3.43
C GLY A 102 8.23 9.50 -2.60
N ALA A 103 7.17 10.31 -2.56
CA ALA A 103 7.12 11.51 -1.73
C ALA A 103 7.26 11.19 -0.23
N LEU A 104 6.56 10.16 0.26
CA LEU A 104 6.68 9.71 1.65
C LEU A 104 8.09 9.20 1.98
N LEU A 105 8.70 8.45 1.06
CA LEU A 105 10.05 7.91 1.23
C LEU A 105 11.13 9.01 1.26
N ASN A 106 10.86 10.14 0.62
CA ASN A 106 11.76 11.29 0.55
C ASN A 106 11.53 12.33 1.66
N LEU A 107 10.62 12.07 2.62
CA LEU A 107 10.43 12.95 3.77
C LEU A 107 11.73 13.06 4.58
N GLY A 108 12.25 14.28 4.71
CA GLY A 108 13.27 14.65 5.68
C GLY A 108 12.74 14.67 7.12
N PRO A 109 13.63 14.91 8.11
CA PRO A 109 13.28 14.90 9.52
C PRO A 109 12.32 16.01 9.92
N ASP A 110 12.33 17.15 9.23
CA ASP A 110 11.49 18.33 9.52
C ASP A 110 10.44 18.60 8.42
N ASP A 111 10.40 17.73 7.40
CA ASP A 111 9.54 17.92 6.25
C ASP A 111 8.09 17.51 6.53
N SER A 112 7.22 17.89 5.61
CA SER A 112 5.86 17.40 5.55
C SER A 112 5.42 17.16 4.11
N CYS A 113 4.43 16.27 3.95
CA CYS A 113 3.76 16.08 2.67
C CYS A 113 2.24 15.98 2.87
N GLU A 114 1.49 16.34 1.84
CA GLU A 114 0.03 16.24 1.83
C GLU A 114 -0.47 15.71 0.48
N PHE A 115 -1.47 14.83 0.55
CA PHE A 115 -2.05 14.17 -0.60
C PHE A 115 -3.57 14.34 -0.58
N PHE A 116 -4.17 14.59 -1.76
CA PHE A 116 -5.60 14.87 -1.90
C PHE A 116 -6.23 13.91 -2.89
N HIS A 117 -7.24 13.18 -2.44
CA HIS A 117 -7.97 12.20 -3.24
C HIS A 117 -9.45 12.55 -3.31
N ASP A 118 -9.99 12.55 -4.51
CA ASP A 118 -11.43 12.49 -4.79
C ASP A 118 -11.70 11.14 -5.47
N PRO A 119 -12.33 10.16 -4.77
CA PRO A 119 -12.59 8.83 -5.34
C PRO A 119 -13.42 8.85 -6.63
N SER A 120 -14.20 9.91 -6.81
CA SER A 120 -15.11 10.11 -7.93
C SER A 120 -14.61 11.17 -8.90
N MET A 121 -13.32 11.53 -8.84
CA MET A 121 -12.75 12.51 -9.75
C MET A 121 -13.03 12.09 -11.20
N ARG A 122 -13.51 13.05 -12.01
CA ARG A 122 -13.92 12.84 -13.42
C ARG A 122 -15.18 11.99 -13.62
N GLN A 123 -15.95 11.73 -12.56
CA GLN A 123 -17.29 11.13 -12.62
C GLN A 123 -18.34 12.18 -12.25
N SER A 124 -19.62 11.85 -12.44
CA SER A 124 -20.73 12.77 -12.16
C SER A 124 -20.85 13.20 -10.70
N ASN A 125 -20.33 12.38 -9.78
CA ASN A 125 -20.35 12.63 -8.34
C ASN A 125 -19.01 13.12 -7.77
N ALA A 126 -18.17 13.73 -8.61
CA ALA A 126 -16.95 14.39 -8.16
C ALA A 126 -17.22 15.45 -7.07
N GLY A 127 -16.35 15.52 -6.08
CA GLY A 127 -16.42 16.46 -4.97
C GLY A 127 -17.35 16.07 -3.83
N GLU A 128 -18.11 14.98 -3.97
CA GLU A 128 -18.98 14.46 -2.91
C GLU A 128 -18.17 13.86 -1.75
N VAL A 129 -17.05 13.19 -2.06
CA VAL A 129 -16.13 12.66 -1.05
C VAL A 129 -14.74 13.21 -1.32
N ARG A 130 -14.13 13.84 -0.32
CA ARG A 130 -12.76 14.36 -0.39
C ARG A 130 -11.94 13.80 0.74
N LYS A 131 -10.75 13.31 0.42
CA LYS A 131 -9.80 12.77 1.39
C LYS A 131 -8.52 13.57 1.32
N SER A 132 -8.02 14.01 2.48
CA SER A 132 -6.65 14.54 2.58
C SER A 132 -5.85 13.74 3.59
N LEU A 133 -4.65 13.32 3.19
CA LEU A 133 -3.68 12.67 4.05
C LEU A 133 -2.50 13.61 4.23
N SER A 134 -2.21 14.00 5.46
CA SER A 134 -1.02 14.78 5.81
C SER A 134 -0.07 13.96 6.66
N VAL A 135 1.22 14.09 6.38
CA VAL A 135 2.31 13.52 7.17
C VAL A 135 3.21 14.66 7.58
N LYS A 136 3.31 14.91 8.88
CA LYS A 136 4.04 16.06 9.45
C LYS A 136 4.99 15.60 10.52
N ALA A 137 6.24 16.04 10.48
CA ALA A 137 7.21 15.79 11.54
C ALA A 137 6.68 16.28 12.91
N HIS A 138 7.02 15.55 13.97
CA HIS A 138 6.84 16.05 15.33
C HIS A 138 7.82 17.21 15.57
N SER A 139 7.41 18.21 16.35
CA SER A 139 8.28 19.35 16.69
C SER A 139 9.52 18.97 17.51
N ASP A 140 9.51 17.78 18.13
CA ASP A 140 10.61 17.21 18.91
C ASP A 140 11.42 16.16 18.13
N SER A 141 11.19 16.04 16.82
CA SER A 141 11.81 15.06 15.92
C SER A 141 11.66 13.58 16.36
N SER A 142 10.68 13.27 17.22
CA SER A 142 10.45 11.90 17.71
C SER A 142 9.70 10.99 16.72
N GLY A 143 9.22 11.57 15.61
CA GLY A 143 8.46 10.86 14.59
C GLY A 143 7.61 11.79 13.74
N TYR A 144 6.47 11.27 13.28
CA TYR A 144 5.55 11.96 12.38
C TYR A 144 4.10 11.74 12.82
N PHE A 145 3.24 12.75 12.63
CA PHE A 145 1.80 12.58 12.65
C PHE A 145 1.29 12.25 11.26
N MET A 146 0.69 11.07 11.09
CA MET A 146 -0.08 10.72 9.90
C MET A 146 -1.56 10.98 10.17
N SER A 147 -2.14 11.97 9.50
CA SER A 147 -3.52 12.42 9.70
C SER A 147 -4.34 12.28 8.42
N LEU A 148 -5.38 11.47 8.48
CA LEU A 148 -6.39 11.32 7.43
C LEU A 148 -7.64 12.12 7.79
N ASN A 149 -8.05 12.99 6.87
CA ASN A 149 -9.32 13.70 6.91
C ASN A 149 -10.21 13.22 5.77
N VAL A 150 -11.45 12.83 6.06
CA VAL A 150 -12.43 12.37 5.07
C VAL A 150 -13.71 13.18 5.23
N VAL A 151 -13.97 14.05 4.26
CA VAL A 151 -15.21 14.81 4.16
C VAL A 151 -16.13 14.07 3.21
N ASN A 152 -17.28 13.60 3.71
CA ASN A 152 -18.31 12.96 2.91
C ASN A 152 -19.59 13.83 2.93
N ASN A 153 -19.83 14.53 1.83
CA ASN A 153 -20.96 15.44 1.68
C ASN A 153 -22.30 14.72 1.47
N VAL A 154 -22.29 13.44 1.08
CA VAL A 154 -23.48 12.60 0.92
C VAL A 154 -23.98 12.16 2.29
N GLN A 155 -23.09 11.64 3.12
CA GLN A 155 -23.40 11.16 4.46
C GLN A 155 -23.34 12.26 5.54
N LYS A 156 -22.92 13.47 5.15
CA LYS A 156 -22.70 14.62 6.05
C LYS A 156 -21.73 14.31 7.19
N THR A 157 -20.67 13.55 6.89
CA THR A 157 -19.63 13.21 7.87
C THR A 157 -18.32 13.95 7.57
N ASN A 158 -17.54 14.17 8.64
CA ASN A 158 -16.20 14.71 8.58
C ASN A 158 -15.32 13.93 9.57
N ASP A 159 -14.71 12.86 9.08
CA ASP A 159 -13.90 11.96 9.89
C ASP A 159 -12.45 12.41 9.90
N ARG A 160 -11.87 12.57 11.09
CA ARG A 160 -10.45 12.90 11.25
C ARG A 160 -9.76 11.88 12.15
N LEU A 161 -8.78 11.17 11.57
CA LEU A 161 -8.01 10.12 12.23
C LEU A 161 -6.54 10.49 12.18
N THR A 162 -5.91 10.62 13.36
CA THR A 162 -4.48 10.93 13.49
C THR A 162 -3.78 9.83 14.25
N VAL A 163 -2.68 9.31 13.69
CA VAL A 163 -1.82 8.32 14.32
C VAL A 163 -0.41 8.93 14.44
N PRO A 164 0.13 9.12 15.67
CA PRO A 164 1.55 9.40 15.84
C PRO A 164 2.35 8.15 15.43
N VAL A 165 3.40 8.33 14.66
CA VAL A 165 4.28 7.28 14.14
C VAL A 165 5.69 7.64 14.59
N THR A 166 6.28 6.82 15.45
CA THR A 166 7.65 7.04 15.94
C THR A 166 8.67 6.89 14.81
N CYS A 167 9.88 7.42 14.99
CA CYS A 167 10.97 7.21 14.03
C CYS A 167 11.24 5.72 13.72
N ALA A 168 11.14 4.84 14.73
CA ALA A 168 11.32 3.40 14.54
C ALA A 168 10.20 2.79 13.68
N GLU A 169 8.94 3.13 13.96
CA GLU A 169 7.79 2.68 13.16
C GLU A 169 7.88 3.23 11.72
N PHE A 170 8.29 4.48 11.55
CA PHE A 170 8.45 5.09 10.24
C PHE A 170 9.62 4.46 9.45
N ALA A 171 10.72 4.07 10.11
CA ALA A 171 11.81 3.34 9.48
C ALA A 171 11.37 1.98 8.92
N VAL A 172 10.51 1.26 9.65
CA VAL A 172 9.89 0.02 9.15
C VAL A 172 9.04 0.31 7.93
N MET A 173 8.20 1.36 7.97
CA MET A 173 7.38 1.76 6.83
C MET A 173 8.23 2.11 5.61
N ARG A 174 9.29 2.93 5.76
CA ARG A 174 10.19 3.29 4.66
C ARG A 174 10.82 2.05 4.03
N THR A 175 11.30 1.13 4.86
CA THR A 175 11.91 -0.12 4.38
C THR A 175 10.91 -0.98 3.62
N ALA A 176 9.73 -1.21 4.21
CA ALA A 176 8.68 -2.01 3.59
C ALA A 176 8.15 -1.40 2.30
N PHE A 177 7.97 -0.07 2.26
CA PHE A 177 7.43 0.63 1.09
C PHE A 177 8.46 0.71 -0.04
N SER A 178 9.74 0.92 0.29
CA SER A 178 10.83 0.86 -0.68
C SER A 178 10.90 -0.53 -1.32
N PHE A 179 10.80 -1.59 -0.51
CA PHE A 179 10.76 -2.95 -1.01
C PHE A 179 9.51 -3.21 -1.87
N ALA A 180 8.33 -2.74 -1.45
CA ALA A 180 7.09 -2.96 -2.17
C ALA A 180 6.99 -2.15 -3.49
N LEU A 181 7.73 -1.05 -3.63
CA LEU A 181 7.66 -0.14 -4.77
C LEU A 181 7.81 -0.83 -6.15
N PRO A 182 8.87 -1.62 -6.43
CA PRO A 182 8.98 -2.37 -7.69
C PRO A 182 7.83 -3.36 -7.91
N HIS A 183 7.27 -3.94 -6.84
CA HIS A 183 6.15 -4.88 -6.96
C HIS A 183 4.83 -4.17 -7.31
N ILE A 184 4.57 -2.99 -6.74
CA ILE A 184 3.36 -2.23 -7.10
C ILE A 184 3.45 -1.62 -8.51
N LEU A 185 4.67 -1.44 -9.04
CA LEU A 185 4.93 -1.10 -10.44
C LEU A 185 4.80 -2.31 -11.38
N GLY A 186 4.83 -3.53 -10.86
CA GLY A 186 4.78 -4.78 -11.63
C GLY A 186 6.14 -5.22 -12.19
N TRP A 187 7.23 -4.56 -11.80
CA TRP A 187 8.58 -4.85 -12.29
C TRP A 187 9.07 -6.22 -11.85
N ASN A 188 8.57 -6.73 -10.72
CA ASN A 188 8.87 -8.09 -10.28
C ASN A 188 8.38 -9.16 -11.27
N ARG A 189 7.35 -8.88 -12.08
CA ARG A 189 6.90 -9.78 -13.16
C ARG A 189 7.68 -9.55 -14.45
N TYR A 190 8.02 -8.31 -14.73
CA TYR A 190 8.83 -7.94 -15.89
C TYR A 190 10.24 -8.53 -15.83
N LEU A 191 10.85 -8.51 -14.64
CA LEU A 191 12.21 -9.01 -14.40
C LEU A 191 12.26 -10.52 -14.08
N ASP A 192 11.11 -11.21 -14.08
CA ASP A 192 11.04 -12.64 -13.79
C ASP A 192 11.63 -13.46 -14.96
N PRO A 193 12.77 -14.16 -14.76
CA PRO A 193 13.44 -14.90 -15.84
C PRO A 193 12.56 -15.94 -16.52
N GLN A 194 11.60 -16.52 -15.79
CA GLN A 194 10.70 -17.54 -16.34
C GLN A 194 9.71 -16.98 -17.37
N GLN A 195 9.37 -15.68 -17.27
CA GLN A 195 8.52 -15.01 -18.26
C GLN A 195 9.32 -14.54 -19.48
N THR A 196 10.63 -14.28 -19.32
CA THR A 196 11.53 -13.88 -20.41
C THR A 196 11.91 -15.05 -21.34
N THR A 197 11.87 -16.29 -20.84
CA THR A 197 12.34 -17.48 -21.58
C THR A 197 11.36 -17.93 -22.69
N ILE A 198 10.07 -17.55 -22.63
CA ILE A 198 9.08 -17.97 -23.63
C ILE A 198 9.20 -17.18 -24.94
N ASN A 199 9.75 -15.95 -24.90
CA ASN A 199 9.85 -15.07 -26.08
C ASN A 199 11.27 -14.94 -26.66
N GLN A 200 12.28 -15.61 -26.08
CA GLN A 200 13.65 -15.60 -26.61
C GLN A 200 14.09 -16.99 -27.09
N ARG A 201 13.54 -17.40 -28.24
CA ARG A 201 14.26 -18.27 -29.18
C ARG A 201 14.42 -17.53 -30.51
N SER A 202 15.28 -16.52 -30.51
CA SER A 202 16.02 -16.13 -31.69
C SER A 202 17.48 -15.93 -31.29
N SER A 203 18.34 -16.76 -31.88
CA SER A 203 19.78 -16.78 -31.73
C SER A 203 20.42 -15.46 -32.15
N GLY A 204 21.51 -15.09 -31.49
CA GLY A 204 22.52 -14.20 -32.07
C GLY A 204 23.24 -13.33 -31.03
N ASN A 205 24.51 -13.63 -30.78
CA ASN A 205 25.42 -12.74 -30.05
C ASN A 205 25.52 -11.39 -30.77
N VAL A 206 24.95 -10.31 -30.23
CA VAL A 206 25.35 -8.94 -30.58
C VAL A 206 25.16 -8.05 -29.35
N ALA A 207 26.20 -7.28 -29.01
CA ALA A 207 26.16 -6.26 -27.97
C ALA A 207 25.18 -5.13 -28.39
N HIS A 208 23.95 -5.16 -27.91
CA HIS A 208 22.97 -4.07 -28.11
C HIS A 208 22.82 -3.26 -26.83
N PHE A 209 23.58 -2.16 -26.74
CA PHE A 209 23.27 -1.09 -25.79
C PHE A 209 23.03 0.27 -26.48
N ALA A 210 23.24 0.38 -27.80
CA ALA A 210 23.16 1.66 -28.52
C ALA A 210 22.04 1.77 -29.57
N GLU A 211 21.24 0.73 -29.82
CA GLU A 211 20.15 0.79 -30.80
C GLU A 211 18.80 1.25 -30.21
N SER A 212 18.59 1.14 -28.89
CA SER A 212 17.28 1.42 -28.28
C SER A 212 16.92 2.91 -28.18
N GLU A 213 17.86 3.81 -28.46
CA GLU A 213 17.66 5.27 -28.31
C GLU A 213 17.43 5.98 -29.65
N TRP A 214 17.52 5.26 -30.77
CA TRP A 214 17.43 5.84 -32.11
C TRP A 214 16.38 5.11 -32.96
N ASP A 215 15.10 5.41 -32.73
CA ASP A 215 14.04 5.10 -33.69
C ASP A 215 14.09 6.14 -34.83
N ARG A 216 14.37 5.68 -36.06
CA ARG A 216 14.19 6.45 -37.31
C ARG A 216 12.89 6.07 -37.99
#